data_AF-A0A2M6VY05-F1
#
_entry.id   AF-A0A2M6VY05-F1
#
_cell.length_a   1.000
_cell.length_b   1.000
_cell.length_c   1.000
_cell.angle_alpha   90.00
_cell.angle_beta   90.00
_cell.angle_gamma   90.00
#
_symmetry.space_group_name_H-M   'P 1'
#
loop_
_entity.id
_entity.type
_entity.pdbx_description
1 polymer ?
#
loop_
_entity_poly.entity_id
_entity_poly.type
_entity_poly.pdbx_seq_one_letter_code
_entity_poly.pdbx_strand_id
1 'polypeptide(L)'
;MFSIGHVVLAQKKAHILLVTLNKQGRADEHKYMDHWIDDTHFHWQSQNATDPSSRRGDEIIRHAALGIDIHLFVRDTKLAAGKAAPFTYHGRVRYQLHQGSRPMSIVFGLTA
;
A
#
# COMPACT_ATOMS: atom_id res chain seq x y z
N MET A 1 2.81 2.42 19.41
CA MET A 1 3.47 3.09 18.27
C MET A 1 2.68 2.71 17.01
N PHE A 2 1.71 3.53 16.62
CA PHE A 2 0.70 3.17 15.61
C PHE A 2 1.34 3.13 14.21
N SER A 3 1.20 2.00 13.54
CA SER A 3 1.57 1.76 12.13
C SER A 3 0.67 2.63 11.23
N ILE A 4 1.11 3.82 10.86
CA ILE A 4 0.29 4.79 10.11
C ILE A 4 0.32 4.41 8.62
N GLY A 5 -0.49 3.43 8.22
CA GLY A 5 -0.71 3.12 6.80
C GLY A 5 -1.06 1.67 6.48
N HIS A 6 -0.70 0.70 7.33
CA HIS A 6 -1.05 -0.72 7.13
C HIS A 6 -1.71 -1.28 8.38
N VAL A 7 -2.96 -1.70 8.26
CA VAL A 7 -3.78 -2.29 9.33
C VAL A 7 -4.11 -3.73 8.97
N VAL A 8 -3.93 -4.64 9.93
CA VAL A 8 -4.26 -6.07 9.77
C VAL A 8 -5.49 -6.40 10.60
N LEU A 9 -6.52 -6.92 9.94
CA LEU A 9 -7.75 -7.40 10.54
C LEU A 9 -7.76 -8.94 10.48
N ALA A 10 -6.99 -9.58 11.37
CA ALA A 10 -6.74 -11.03 11.31
C ALA A 10 -8.02 -11.87 11.31
N GLN A 11 -9.01 -11.54 12.15
CA GLN A 11 -10.29 -12.26 12.21
C GLN A 11 -11.11 -12.15 10.92
N LYS A 12 -10.86 -11.12 10.10
CA LYS A 12 -11.53 -10.89 8.82
C LYS A 12 -10.68 -11.33 7.63
N LYS A 13 -9.49 -11.86 7.86
CA LYS A 13 -8.48 -12.15 6.82
C LYS A 13 -8.33 -10.96 5.86
N ALA A 14 -8.14 -9.77 6.40
CA ALA A 14 -8.05 -8.55 5.60
C ALA A 14 -6.87 -7.67 6.01
N HIS A 15 -6.18 -7.14 5.01
CA HIS A 15 -5.19 -6.08 5.14
C HIS A 15 -5.78 -4.80 4.58
N ILE A 16 -5.68 -3.70 5.32
CA ILE A 16 -6.11 -2.37 4.88
C ILE A 16 -4.88 -1.49 4.69
N LEU A 17 -4.69 -0.99 3.47
CA LEU A 17 -3.64 -0.05 3.10
C LEU A 17 -4.24 1.36 3.02
N LEU A 18 -3.80 2.25 3.91
CA LEU A 18 -4.16 3.66 4.00
C LEU A 18 -2.99 4.50 3.49
N VAL A 19 -3.04 4.85 2.21
CA VAL A 19 -1.94 5.48 1.49
C VAL A 19 -2.20 6.97 1.30
N THR A 20 -1.21 7.80 1.65
CA THR A 20 -1.24 9.24 1.34
C THR A 20 -0.18 9.50 0.27
N LEU A 21 -0.62 9.86 -0.94
CA LEU A 21 0.30 10.26 -2.01
C LEU A 21 1.02 11.54 -1.55
N ASN A 22 2.35 11.60 -1.71
CA ASN A 22 3.10 12.79 -1.34
C ASN A 22 3.59 13.48 -2.62
N LYS A 23 2.85 14.48 -3.11
CA LYS A 23 3.16 15.23 -4.34
C LYS A 23 4.25 16.31 -4.15
N GLN A 24 5.11 16.22 -3.13
CA GLN A 24 6.08 17.28 -2.84
C GLN A 24 7.44 17.08 -3.54
N GLY A 25 7.61 17.73 -4.68
CA GLY A 25 8.88 18.36 -5.08
C GLY A 25 9.58 17.76 -6.30
N ARG A 26 9.64 18.57 -7.37
CA ARG A 26 10.41 18.39 -8.61
C ARG A 26 11.91 18.14 -8.37
N ALA A 27 12.52 17.54 -9.39
CA ALA A 27 13.95 17.33 -9.68
C ALA A 27 14.63 16.19 -8.91
N ASP A 28 14.85 15.11 -9.67
CA ASP A 28 15.95 14.15 -9.61
C ASP A 28 15.99 13.11 -8.45
N GLU A 29 15.61 11.89 -8.85
CA GLU A 29 16.02 10.56 -8.37
C GLU A 29 15.31 9.87 -7.19
N HIS A 30 14.51 10.52 -6.33
CA HIS A 30 13.96 9.79 -5.14
C HIS A 30 12.51 10.05 -4.72
N LYS A 31 11.63 10.55 -5.58
CA LYS A 31 10.26 10.91 -5.17
C LYS A 31 9.18 10.35 -6.06
N TYR A 32 8.73 9.13 -5.77
CA TYR A 32 7.32 8.67 -5.75
C TYR A 32 7.25 7.31 -5.04
N MET A 33 7.30 7.26 -3.70
CA MET A 33 7.29 5.98 -2.96
C MET A 33 5.97 5.21 -3.17
N ASP A 34 4.84 5.91 -3.09
CA ASP A 34 3.52 5.36 -3.39
C ASP A 34 2.92 6.15 -4.56
N HIS A 35 2.51 5.46 -5.62
CA HIS A 35 1.97 6.09 -6.82
C HIS A 35 1.16 5.12 -7.68
N TRP A 36 0.28 5.68 -8.51
CA TRP A 36 -0.35 4.95 -9.61
C TRP A 36 0.68 4.75 -10.73
N ILE A 37 0.86 3.50 -11.17
CA ILE A 37 1.65 3.17 -12.36
C ILE A 37 0.80 3.41 -13.61
N ASP A 38 -0.44 2.97 -13.55
CA ASP A 38 -1.51 3.22 -14.53
C ASP A 38 -2.89 3.14 -13.84
N ASP A 39 -3.97 3.13 -14.60
CA ASP A 39 -5.36 3.12 -14.08
C ASP A 39 -5.71 1.86 -13.27
N THR A 40 -4.93 0.78 -13.41
CA THR A 40 -5.17 -0.54 -12.81
C THR A 40 -4.02 -1.06 -11.96
N HIS A 41 -2.90 -0.35 -11.89
CA HIS A 41 -1.72 -0.76 -11.14
C HIS A 41 -1.25 0.31 -10.16
N PHE A 42 -0.99 -0.10 -8.92
CA PHE A 42 -0.53 0.77 -7.85
C PHE A 42 0.80 0.28 -7.30
N HIS A 43 1.78 1.17 -7.25
CA HIS A 43 3.03 0.95 -6.54
C HIS A 43 2.86 1.35 -5.07
N TRP A 44 3.15 0.42 -4.16
CA TRP A 44 3.14 0.64 -2.73
C TRP A 44 4.45 0.22 -2.09
N GLN A 45 4.97 1.04 -1.19
CA GLN A 45 6.14 0.69 -0.40
C GLN A 45 5.75 0.24 1.01
N SER A 46 6.26 -0.92 1.43
CA SER A 46 6.02 -1.44 2.77
C SER A 46 6.70 -0.60 3.85
N GLN A 47 6.36 -0.89 5.12
CA GLN A 47 7.12 -0.35 6.24
C GLN A 47 8.55 -0.90 6.25
N ASN A 48 9.50 -0.10 6.73
CA ASN A 48 10.95 -0.37 6.66
C ASN A 48 11.36 -1.76 7.14
N ALA A 49 10.69 -2.33 8.15
CA ALA A 49 11.03 -3.65 8.69
C ALA A 49 10.34 -4.82 7.98
N THR A 50 9.40 -4.55 7.06
CA THR A 50 8.66 -5.60 6.34
C THR A 50 9.49 -6.07 5.17
N ASP A 51 9.87 -7.34 5.21
CA ASP A 51 10.61 -8.03 4.16
C ASP A 51 9.91 -9.30 3.67
N PRO A 52 10.29 -9.86 2.50
CA PRO A 52 9.58 -10.99 1.90
C PRO A 52 9.52 -12.24 2.77
N SER A 53 10.50 -12.44 3.66
CA SER A 53 10.57 -13.58 4.57
C SER A 53 9.87 -13.33 5.91
N SER A 54 9.55 -12.07 6.22
CA SER A 54 8.76 -11.73 7.40
C SER A 54 7.33 -12.24 7.25
N ARG A 55 6.66 -12.57 8.36
CA ARG A 55 5.25 -13.00 8.37
C ARG A 55 4.36 -12.06 7.55
N ARG A 56 4.55 -10.75 7.70
CA ARG A 56 3.74 -9.74 7.01
C ARG A 56 4.04 -9.69 5.51
N GLY A 57 5.31 -9.82 5.11
CA GLY A 57 5.70 -9.89 3.71
C GLY A 57 5.15 -11.15 3.04
N ASP A 58 5.26 -12.31 3.69
CA ASP A 58 4.68 -13.57 3.20
C ASP A 58 3.16 -13.47 3.06
N GLU A 59 2.47 -12.92 4.06
CA GLU A 59 1.01 -12.68 4.02
C GLU A 59 0.62 -11.77 2.84
N ILE A 60 1.42 -10.77 2.48
CA ILE A 60 1.16 -9.90 1.31
C ILE A 60 1.42 -10.65 0.00
N ILE A 61 2.56 -11.32 -0.13
CA ILE A 61 2.95 -12.01 -1.38
C ILE A 61 1.97 -13.16 -1.68
N ARG A 62 1.57 -13.91 -0.65
CA ARG A 62 0.74 -15.11 -0.78
C ARG A 62 -0.73 -14.86 -0.43
N HIS A 63 -1.14 -13.59 -0.34
CA HIS A 63 -2.46 -13.22 0.19
C HIS A 63 -3.61 -13.98 -0.48
N ALA A 64 -3.58 -14.13 -1.82
CA ALA A 64 -4.60 -14.86 -2.56
C ALA A 64 -4.69 -16.34 -2.16
N ALA A 65 -3.54 -17.02 -1.99
CA ALA A 65 -3.49 -18.42 -1.58
C ALA A 65 -3.91 -18.61 -0.11
N LEU A 66 -3.67 -17.59 0.73
CA LEU A 66 -4.07 -17.59 2.15
C LEU A 66 -5.52 -17.16 2.37
N GLY A 67 -6.21 -16.72 1.30
CA GLY A 67 -7.56 -16.14 1.38
C GLY A 67 -7.60 -14.83 2.16
N ILE A 68 -6.53 -14.03 2.06
CA ILE A 68 -6.40 -12.70 2.65
C ILE A 68 -6.71 -11.65 1.59
N ASP A 69 -7.73 -10.84 1.85
CA ASP A 69 -8.06 -9.69 1.01
C ASP A 69 -7.17 -8.49 1.36
N ILE A 70 -6.65 -7.80 0.35
CA ILE A 70 -5.91 -6.55 0.54
C ILE A 70 -6.76 -5.42 -0.03
N HIS A 71 -7.10 -4.43 0.79
CA HIS A 71 -7.94 -3.29 0.44
C HIS A 71 -7.12 -2.02 0.36
N LEU A 72 -7.31 -1.25 -0.71
CA LEU A 72 -6.55 -0.02 -0.96
C LEU A 72 -7.41 1.23 -0.75
N PHE A 73 -6.92 2.12 0.11
CA PHE A 73 -7.48 3.44 0.39
C PHE A 73 -6.42 4.50 0.12
N VAL A 74 -6.71 5.47 -0.75
CA VAL A 74 -5.73 6.48 -1.20
C VAL A 74 -6.27 7.89 -0.96
N ARG A 75 -5.38 8.82 -0.60
CA ARG A 75 -5.66 10.26 -0.60
C ARG A 75 -4.46 11.04 -1.12
N ASP A 76 -4.72 12.20 -1.70
CA ASP A 76 -3.67 13.06 -2.29
C ASP A 76 -2.87 13.86 -1.26
N THR A 77 -3.48 14.23 -0.14
CA THR A 77 -2.85 15.08 0.88
C THR A 77 -3.29 14.64 2.27
N LYS A 78 -2.56 15.04 3.31
CA LYS A 78 -2.98 14.78 4.69
C LYS A 78 -4.17 15.63 5.13
N LEU A 79 -4.24 16.87 4.62
CA LEU A 79 -5.26 17.86 4.98
C LEU A 79 -5.97 18.40 3.74
N ALA A 80 -7.26 18.65 3.88
CA ALA A 80 -8.10 19.39 2.95
C ALA A 80 -8.93 20.40 3.74
N ALA A 81 -8.86 21.68 3.37
CA ALA A 81 -9.56 22.79 4.05
C ALA A 81 -9.36 22.80 5.59
N GLY A 82 -8.13 22.57 6.06
CA GLY A 82 -7.78 22.56 7.49
C GLY A 82 -8.26 21.33 8.28
N LYS A 83 -8.89 20.35 7.63
CA LYS A 83 -9.32 19.07 8.24
C LYS A 83 -8.56 17.90 7.62
N ALA A 84 -8.59 16.74 8.28
CA ALA A 84 -8.03 15.51 7.71
C ALA A 84 -8.72 15.20 6.37
N ALA A 85 -7.93 15.08 5.30
CA ALA A 85 -8.47 14.73 4.00
C ALA A 85 -9.00 13.28 4.04
N PRO A 86 -10.20 13.02 3.48
CA PRO A 86 -10.77 11.68 3.42
C PRO A 86 -9.92 10.78 2.52
N PHE A 87 -10.00 9.48 2.76
CA PHE A 87 -9.47 8.47 1.85
C PHE A 87 -10.56 8.03 0.87
N THR A 88 -10.18 7.83 -0.39
CA THR A 88 -10.98 7.16 -1.41
C THR A 88 -10.68 5.67 -1.39
N TYR A 89 -11.70 4.82 -1.37
CA TYR A 89 -11.54 3.37 -1.49
C TYR A 89 -11.43 2.96 -2.97
N HIS A 90 -10.38 2.22 -3.31
CA HIS A 90 -10.08 1.78 -4.68
C HIS A 90 -10.32 0.28 -4.90
N GLY A 91 -11.00 -0.40 -3.96
CA GLY A 91 -11.30 -1.82 -4.10
C GLY A 91 -10.24 -2.74 -3.49
N ARG A 92 -10.37 -4.01 -3.83
CA ARG A 92 -9.37 -5.03 -3.51
C ARG A 92 -8.25 -5.01 -4.53
N VAL A 93 -7.06 -5.36 -4.08
CA VAL A 93 -5.87 -5.45 -4.92
C VAL A 93 -5.22 -6.82 -4.82
N ARG A 94 -4.50 -7.21 -5.88
CA ARG A 94 -3.70 -8.42 -5.92
C ARG A 94 -2.23 -8.12 -6.05
N TYR A 95 -1.43 -8.83 -5.26
CA TYR A 95 0.02 -8.84 -5.42
C TYR A 95 0.40 -9.32 -6.83
N GLN A 96 1.30 -8.59 -7.50
CA GLN A 96 1.85 -8.98 -8.80
C GLN A 96 3.35 -9.25 -8.72
N LEU A 97 4.13 -8.28 -8.20
CA LEU A 97 5.57 -8.43 -8.03
C LEU A 97 6.07 -7.55 -6.88
N HIS A 98 7.28 -7.85 -6.39
CA HIS A 98 8.00 -6.94 -5.51
C HIS A 98 9.48 -6.84 -5.89
N GLN A 99 10.12 -5.77 -5.43
CA GLN A 99 11.56 -5.57 -5.42
C GLN A 99 12.00 -5.10 -4.04
N GLY A 100 13.30 -5.26 -3.74
CA GLY A 100 13.84 -4.88 -2.43
C GLY A 100 13.43 -5.82 -1.31
N SER A 101 13.77 -5.45 -0.09
CA SER A 101 13.57 -6.27 1.10
C SER A 101 13.12 -5.43 2.29
N ARG A 102 13.90 -4.42 2.70
CA ARG A 102 13.58 -3.58 3.86
C ARG A 102 13.69 -2.10 3.49
N PRO A 103 12.62 -1.46 2.97
CA PRO A 103 11.28 -2.01 2.71
C PRO A 103 11.17 -2.77 1.38
N MET A 104 10.06 -3.49 1.21
CA MET A 104 9.60 -4.02 -0.07
C MET A 104 8.91 -2.93 -0.89
N SER A 105 9.23 -2.85 -2.17
CA SER A 105 8.49 -2.10 -3.19
C SER A 105 7.57 -3.07 -3.93
N ILE A 106 6.26 -2.88 -3.84
CA ILE A 106 5.26 -3.86 -4.28
C ILE A 106 4.38 -3.25 -5.36
N VAL A 107 4.16 -3.99 -6.43
CA VAL A 107 3.14 -3.67 -7.43
C VAL A 107 1.89 -4.47 -7.15
N PHE A 108 0.79 -3.75 -7.01
CA PHE A 108 -0.55 -4.27 -6.85
C PHE A 108 -1.37 -4.02 -8.12
N GLY A 109 -2.08 -5.03 -8.60
CA GLY A 109 -3.12 -4.87 -9.63
C GLY A 109 -4.50 -4.76 -8.99
N LEU A 110 -5.35 -3.85 -9.48
CA LEU A 110 -6.74 -3.74 -9.05
C LEU A 110 -7.52 -4.94 -9.57
N THR A 111 -8.36 -5.54 -8.71
CA THR A 111 -9.31 -6.55 -9.17
C THR A 111 -10.54 -5.86 -9.75
N ALA A 112 -10.85 -6.13 -11.01
CA ALA A 112 -12.17 -5.84 -11.59
C ALA A 112 -13.28 -6.62 -10.86
#